data_AF-X0VIH1-F1
#
_entry.id   AF-X0VIH1-F1
#
_cell.length_a   1.000
_cell.length_b   1.000
_cell.length_c   1.000
_cell.angle_alpha   90.00
_cell.angle_beta   90.00
_cell.angle_gamma   90.00
#
_symmetry.space_group_name_H-M   'P 1'
#
loop_
_entity.id
_entity.type
_entity.pdbx_description
1 polymer ?
#
loop_
_entity_poly.entity_id
_entity_poly.type
_entity_poly.pdbx_seq_one_letter_code
_entity_poly.pdbx_strand_id
1 'polypeptide(L)'
;AIAQVQIDQNFISQGPSPKFGPLQIVGSGDADNGANGTVAGAIQTILLDPMLGPNTMFIGSTNGGIWSTTDGGSTWTPLTNNQASLSIASLALDTTDPTGKTLIAGVGVTTSGNWGPPLGPGGRPTGLLYSTDGGADWAPLAGATAFADQSVIGVAARGQTILAATFEERDPTLTQANNGNSYGLYISTDSGSSFSLVPTCSPPCAGLPSGPVTALVADPDPAHSKTFYAAVTSPTDPTQSGVYVTHDSGAHWKPFFTGSTTVNG
;
A
#
# COMPACT_ATOMS: atom_id res chain seq x y z
N ALA A 1 35.97 -15.37 -3.89
CA ALA A 1 34.60 -15.22 -3.36
C ALA A 1 34.67 -15.41 -1.86
N ILE A 2 34.42 -14.34 -1.09
CA ILE A 2 34.39 -14.43 0.37
C ILE A 2 32.95 -14.83 0.69
N ALA A 3 32.75 -16.06 1.14
CA ALA A 3 31.43 -16.52 1.55
C ALA A 3 30.96 -15.72 2.76
N GLN A 4 29.71 -15.27 2.72
CA GLN A 4 29.08 -14.57 3.84
C GLN A 4 28.99 -15.56 5.02
N VAL A 5 29.63 -15.23 6.14
CA VAL A 5 29.52 -16.01 7.38
C VAL A 5 28.12 -15.78 7.93
N GLN A 6 27.31 -16.84 7.98
CA GLN A 6 26.06 -16.83 8.72
C GLN A 6 26.41 -16.66 10.19
N ILE A 7 26.20 -15.45 10.70
CA ILE A 7 26.24 -15.15 12.12
C ILE A 7 25.00 -15.76 12.77
N ASP A 8 25.18 -16.55 13.83
CA ASP A 8 24.08 -17.08 14.64
C ASP A 8 23.27 -15.90 15.19
N GLN A 9 22.15 -15.60 14.54
CA GLN A 9 21.19 -14.60 15.00
C GLN A 9 20.27 -15.27 16.01
N ASN A 10 20.40 -14.90 17.28
CA ASN A 10 19.47 -15.32 18.32
C ASN A 10 18.21 -14.45 18.20
N PHE A 11 17.15 -14.99 17.61
CA PHE A 11 15.87 -14.29 17.50
C PHE A 11 15.15 -14.33 18.85
N ILE A 12 15.07 -13.17 19.52
CA ILE A 12 14.32 -13.02 20.77
C ILE A 12 13.00 -12.32 20.44
N SER A 13 11.87 -13.03 20.57
CA SER A 13 10.53 -12.44 20.38
C SER A 13 10.31 -11.25 21.31
N GLN A 14 9.99 -10.06 20.76
CA GLN A 14 9.80 -8.80 21.50
C GLN A 14 8.32 -8.39 21.67
N GLY A 15 7.35 -9.25 21.34
CA GLY A 15 5.92 -9.10 21.66
C GLY A 15 4.99 -8.75 20.47
N PRO A 16 3.67 -8.64 20.73
CA PRO A 16 2.86 -9.80 21.06
C PRO A 16 2.86 -10.81 19.90
N SER A 17 2.92 -12.09 20.26
CA SER A 17 2.51 -13.18 19.37
C SER A 17 0.98 -13.23 19.29
N PRO A 18 0.39 -13.98 18.33
CA PRO A 18 -1.04 -14.29 18.33
C PRO A 18 -1.52 -14.65 19.74
N LYS A 19 -2.55 -13.95 20.25
CA LYS A 19 -3.08 -14.23 21.60
C LYS A 19 -3.91 -15.52 21.57
N PHE A 20 -3.64 -16.40 22.54
CA PHE A 20 -4.45 -17.58 22.83
C PHE A 20 -5.31 -17.31 24.08
N GLY A 21 -6.63 -17.55 23.98
CA GLY A 21 -7.61 -17.36 25.06
C GLY A 21 -9.05 -17.58 24.56
N PRO A 22 -10.06 -17.61 25.44
CA PRO A 22 -11.46 -17.79 25.04
C PRO A 22 -11.99 -16.49 24.42
N LEU A 23 -11.72 -16.31 23.14
CA LEU A 23 -12.26 -15.21 22.33
C LEU A 23 -13.56 -15.67 21.67
N GLN A 24 -14.60 -14.83 21.71
CA GLN A 24 -15.76 -15.00 20.84
C GLN A 24 -15.27 -14.86 19.39
N ILE A 25 -15.44 -15.95 18.65
CA ILE A 25 -14.80 -16.22 17.36
C ILE A 25 -15.33 -15.25 16.29
N VAL A 26 -14.42 -14.50 15.65
CA VAL A 26 -14.63 -14.00 14.28
C VAL A 26 -13.74 -14.86 13.39
N GLY A 27 -14.32 -15.90 12.79
CA GLY A 27 -13.60 -16.81 11.91
C GLY A 27 -13.40 -16.20 10.53
N SER A 28 -12.22 -16.40 9.93
CA SER A 28 -12.10 -16.39 8.47
C SER A 28 -12.47 -17.77 7.93
N GLY A 29 -12.89 -17.85 6.66
CA GLY A 29 -13.25 -19.10 5.99
C GLY A 29 -12.09 -20.08 5.75
N ASP A 30 -10.86 -19.71 6.14
CA ASP A 30 -9.63 -20.51 5.99
C ASP A 30 -9.19 -21.20 7.31
N ALA A 31 -9.93 -21.02 8.41
CA ALA A 31 -9.65 -21.74 9.65
C ALA A 31 -10.27 -23.15 9.61
N ASP A 32 -9.45 -24.19 9.81
CA ASP A 32 -9.98 -25.51 10.19
C ASP A 32 -10.92 -25.32 11.39
N ASN A 33 -12.13 -25.89 11.33
CA ASN A 33 -13.15 -25.82 12.40
C ASN A 33 -12.74 -26.49 13.74
N GLY A 34 -11.44 -26.73 13.96
CA GLY A 34 -10.87 -27.29 15.17
C GLY A 34 -10.64 -26.24 16.26
N ALA A 35 -10.80 -26.67 17.52
CA ALA A 35 -10.75 -25.83 18.73
C ALA A 35 -9.41 -25.09 19.00
N ASN A 36 -8.41 -25.23 18.13
CA ASN A 36 -7.06 -24.67 18.31
C ASN A 36 -6.57 -23.80 17.13
N GLY A 37 -7.45 -23.44 16.18
CA GLY A 37 -7.09 -22.56 15.07
C GLY A 37 -7.06 -21.09 15.48
N THR A 38 -6.07 -20.64 16.24
CA THR A 38 -5.82 -19.19 16.39
C THR A 38 -5.18 -18.67 15.11
N VAL A 39 -6.00 -18.21 14.18
CA VAL A 39 -5.49 -17.38 13.07
C VAL A 39 -5.31 -15.97 13.64
N ALA A 40 -4.06 -15.51 13.76
CA ALA A 40 -3.81 -14.07 13.83
C ALA A 40 -4.15 -13.49 12.45
N GLY A 41 -4.90 -12.38 12.43
CA GLY A 41 -5.26 -11.72 11.17
C GLY A 41 -4.02 -11.45 10.30
N ALA A 42 -4.20 -11.53 8.97
CA ALA A 42 -3.12 -11.29 8.03
C ALA A 42 -2.64 -9.83 8.09
N ILE A 43 -1.33 -9.65 8.24
CA ILE A 43 -0.66 -8.35 8.14
C ILE A 43 -0.16 -8.18 6.71
N GLN A 44 -0.57 -7.08 6.08
CA GLN A 44 -0.34 -6.83 4.66
C GLN A 44 0.77 -5.80 4.43
N THR A 45 0.93 -4.85 5.35
CA THR A 45 1.93 -3.79 5.23
C THR A 45 2.51 -3.42 6.59
N ILE A 46 3.78 -3.06 6.59
CA ILE A 46 4.52 -2.58 7.76
C ILE A 46 5.23 -1.30 7.31
N LEU A 47 5.03 -0.22 8.06
CA LEU A 47 5.70 1.06 7.85
C LEU A 47 6.74 1.27 8.96
N LEU A 48 7.99 1.38 8.51
CA LEU A 48 9.17 1.73 9.30
C LEU A 48 9.80 2.94 8.65
N ASP A 49 10.16 3.95 9.44
CA ASP A 49 10.91 5.10 8.94
C ASP A 49 11.74 5.72 10.09
N PRO A 50 13.01 6.13 9.86
CA PRO A 50 13.81 6.80 10.87
C PRO A 50 13.13 8.03 11.51
N MET A 51 12.28 8.74 10.78
CA MET A 51 11.53 9.90 11.27
C MET A 51 10.47 9.54 12.33
N LEU A 52 9.98 8.30 12.33
CA LEU A 52 9.05 7.81 13.36
C LEU A 52 9.73 7.51 14.70
N GLY A 53 11.05 7.29 14.66
CA GLY A 53 11.86 6.83 15.78
C GLY A 53 12.01 5.31 15.84
N PRO A 54 13.05 4.80 16.53
CA PRO A 54 13.53 3.42 16.41
C PRO A 54 12.58 2.33 16.95
N ASN A 55 11.57 2.72 17.73
CA ASN A 55 10.61 1.80 18.36
C ASN A 55 9.18 2.00 17.85
N THR A 56 9.00 2.93 16.90
CA THR A 56 7.70 3.29 16.36
C THR A 56 7.47 2.58 15.03
N MET A 57 6.37 1.88 14.90
CA MET A 57 6.00 1.17 13.67
C MET A 57 4.49 1.24 13.49
N PHE A 58 4.04 1.24 12.23
CA PHE A 58 2.63 1.05 11.89
C PHE A 58 2.48 -0.23 11.08
N ILE A 59 1.36 -0.94 11.29
CA ILE A 59 0.99 -2.09 10.48
C ILE A 59 -0.41 -1.91 9.93
N GLY A 60 -0.60 -2.33 8.70
CA GLY A 60 -1.91 -2.45 8.06
C GLY A 60 -2.26 -3.93 7.91
N SER A 61 -3.49 -4.27 8.24
CA SER A 61 -3.98 -5.65 8.18
C SER A 61 -5.10 -5.79 7.14
N THR A 62 -5.32 -7.04 6.72
CA THR A 62 -6.28 -7.36 5.67
C THR A 62 -7.72 -6.99 5.99
N ASN A 63 -8.16 -7.03 7.25
CA ASN A 63 -9.51 -6.63 7.66
C ASN A 63 -9.57 -6.06 9.09
N GLY A 64 -8.42 -5.73 9.69
CA GLY A 64 -8.30 -5.30 11.09
C GLY A 64 -7.84 -3.86 11.24
N GLY A 65 -7.72 -3.09 10.16
CA GLY A 65 -7.33 -1.70 10.18
C GLY A 65 -5.83 -1.47 10.38
N ILE A 66 -5.50 -0.25 10.82
CA ILE A 66 -4.15 0.22 11.11
C ILE A 66 -3.89 0.10 12.61
N TRP A 67 -2.70 -0.35 12.96
CA TRP A 67 -2.21 -0.43 14.33
C TRP A 67 -0.84 0.24 14.44
N SER A 68 -0.51 0.77 15.61
CA SER A 68 0.83 1.28 15.91
C SER A 68 1.41 0.70 17.19
N THR A 69 2.73 0.75 17.25
CA THR A 69 3.53 0.49 18.45
C THR A 69 4.48 1.66 18.64
N THR A 70 4.89 1.92 19.89
CA THR A 70 5.99 2.84 20.24
C THR A 70 7.05 2.18 21.12
N ASP A 71 6.92 0.87 21.39
CA ASP A 71 7.80 0.10 22.28
C ASP A 71 8.48 -1.08 21.55
N GLY A 72 8.68 -0.96 20.23
CA GLY A 72 9.37 -1.98 19.45
C GLY A 72 8.51 -3.21 19.15
N GLY A 73 7.19 -3.09 19.28
CA GLY A 73 6.22 -4.12 18.97
C GLY A 73 5.77 -4.91 20.19
N SER A 74 6.15 -4.54 21.41
CA SER A 74 5.68 -5.20 22.63
C SER A 74 4.19 -4.98 22.85
N THR A 75 3.67 -3.79 22.54
CA THR A 75 2.25 -3.46 22.61
C THR A 75 1.77 -2.76 21.34
N TRP A 76 0.49 -2.97 20.99
CA TRP A 76 -0.13 -2.40 19.80
C TRP A 76 -1.43 -1.69 20.12
N THR A 77 -1.62 -0.52 19.50
CA THR A 77 -2.81 0.32 19.63
C THR A 77 -3.56 0.35 18.30
N PRO A 78 -4.85 0.00 18.25
CA PRO A 78 -5.66 0.13 17.03
C PRO A 78 -6.01 1.60 16.76
N LEU A 79 -5.92 2.03 15.50
CA LEU A 79 -6.05 3.45 15.11
C LEU A 79 -7.26 3.76 14.22
N THR A 80 -7.85 2.75 13.57
CA THR A 80 -8.89 2.97 12.54
C THR A 80 -10.18 2.20 12.77
N ASN A 81 -10.47 1.78 14.00
CA ASN A 81 -11.69 1.00 14.32
C ASN A 81 -13.01 1.70 13.94
N ASN A 82 -12.96 3.02 13.71
CA ASN A 82 -14.10 3.86 13.32
C ASN A 82 -14.20 4.09 11.80
N GLN A 83 -13.27 3.59 10.99
CA GLN A 83 -13.26 3.80 9.55
C GLN A 83 -14.25 2.87 8.85
N ALA A 84 -14.77 3.32 7.70
CA ALA A 84 -15.74 2.57 6.90
C ALA A 84 -15.15 1.28 6.30
N SER A 85 -13.83 1.25 6.10
CA SER A 85 -13.09 0.07 5.70
C SER A 85 -11.87 -0.14 6.59
N LEU A 86 -11.63 -1.40 6.91
CA LEU A 86 -10.50 -1.89 7.70
C LEU A 86 -9.50 -2.70 6.87
N SER A 87 -9.68 -2.72 5.54
CA SER A 87 -8.84 -3.49 4.61
C SER A 87 -7.68 -2.63 4.11
N ILE A 88 -6.53 -2.73 4.78
CA ILE A 88 -5.38 -1.87 4.53
C ILE A 88 -4.34 -2.63 3.70
N ALA A 89 -4.04 -2.11 2.51
CA ALA A 89 -3.13 -2.74 1.56
C ALA A 89 -1.74 -2.08 1.54
N SER A 90 -1.65 -0.79 1.85
CA SER A 90 -0.40 -0.03 1.82
C SER A 90 -0.39 1.09 2.85
N LEU A 91 0.81 1.47 3.31
CA LEU A 91 1.07 2.58 4.23
C LEU A 91 2.30 3.34 3.76
N ALA A 92 2.28 4.67 3.90
CA ALA A 92 3.42 5.53 3.65
C ALA A 92 3.49 6.69 4.65
N LEU A 93 4.71 7.11 4.96
CA LEU A 93 5.02 8.37 5.62
C LEU A 93 5.43 9.39 4.55
N ASP A 94 4.94 10.62 4.66
CA ASP A 94 5.51 11.74 3.92
C ASP A 94 6.81 12.20 4.59
N THR A 95 7.94 11.78 4.02
CA THR A 95 9.27 12.14 4.52
C THR A 95 9.67 13.61 4.27
N THR A 96 8.83 14.38 3.56
CA THR A 96 9.03 15.82 3.37
C THR A 96 8.21 16.67 4.34
N ASP A 97 7.28 16.07 5.08
CA ASP A 97 6.67 16.70 6.24
C ASP A 97 7.71 16.81 7.36
N PRO A 98 8.16 18.02 7.73
CA PRO A 98 9.21 18.20 8.74
C PRO A 98 8.78 17.75 10.14
N THR A 99 7.48 17.54 10.37
CA THR A 99 6.98 17.03 11.64
C THR A 99 7.02 15.51 11.74
N GLY A 100 7.14 14.80 10.61
CA GLY A 100 7.12 13.34 10.54
C GLY A 100 5.78 12.74 10.95
N LYS A 101 4.67 13.46 10.74
CA LYS A 101 3.33 13.07 11.24
C LYS A 101 2.32 12.80 10.14
N THR A 102 2.64 13.15 8.90
CA THR A 102 1.76 12.94 7.76
C THR A 102 1.87 11.50 7.26
N LEU A 103 0.83 10.71 7.50
CA LEU A 103 0.72 9.30 7.15
C LEU A 103 -0.45 9.10 6.19
N ILE A 104 -0.28 8.24 5.20
CA ILE A 104 -1.32 7.90 4.23
C ILE A 104 -1.42 6.39 4.11
N ALA A 105 -2.65 5.88 4.04
CA ALA A 105 -2.94 4.47 3.90
C ALA A 105 -3.76 4.21 2.64
N GLY A 106 -3.38 3.18 1.88
CA GLY A 106 -4.19 2.64 0.79
C GLY A 106 -5.18 1.61 1.31
N VAL A 107 -6.47 1.87 1.07
CA VAL A 107 -7.52 0.89 1.29
C VAL A 107 -7.56 -0.04 0.08
N GLY A 108 -7.47 -1.34 0.30
CA GLY A 108 -7.47 -2.31 -0.77
C GLY A 108 -7.86 -3.69 -0.28
N VAL A 109 -8.61 -4.41 -1.10
CA VAL A 109 -9.19 -5.71 -0.79
C VAL A 109 -8.09 -6.77 -0.90
N THR A 110 -7.64 -7.29 0.25
CA THR A 110 -6.49 -8.23 0.32
C THR A 110 -6.85 -9.60 0.91
N THR A 111 -8.13 -9.86 1.18
CA THR A 111 -8.59 -11.14 1.74
C THR A 111 -8.56 -12.24 0.69
N SER A 112 -8.17 -13.46 1.07
CA SER A 112 -8.49 -14.68 0.32
C SER A 112 -9.93 -15.10 0.64
N GLY A 113 -10.67 -15.62 -0.34
CA GLY A 113 -11.99 -16.24 -0.10
C GLY A 113 -13.19 -15.49 -0.68
N ASN A 114 -14.40 -15.90 -0.28
CA ASN A 114 -15.65 -15.43 -0.88
C ASN A 114 -15.97 -13.98 -0.45
N TRP A 115 -16.02 -13.07 -1.42
CA TRP A 115 -16.19 -11.61 -1.29
C TRP A 115 -17.62 -11.19 -0.95
N GLY A 116 -18.18 -11.75 0.12
CA GLY A 116 -19.57 -11.49 0.53
C GLY A 116 -19.93 -9.98 0.47
N PRO A 117 -21.17 -9.61 0.08
CA PRO A 117 -21.49 -8.23 -0.27
C PRO A 117 -21.31 -7.28 0.93
N PRO A 118 -20.66 -6.10 0.79
CA PRO A 118 -20.31 -5.43 -0.47
C PRO A 118 -18.79 -5.32 -0.75
N LEU A 119 -17.97 -6.27 -0.24
CA LEU A 119 -16.63 -6.78 -0.69
C LEU A 119 -15.73 -7.28 0.46
N GLY A 120 -16.28 -8.16 1.32
CA GLY A 120 -15.54 -8.85 2.40
C GLY A 120 -15.66 -8.21 3.80
N PRO A 121 -15.07 -8.84 4.84
CA PRO A 121 -15.20 -8.40 6.23
C PRO A 121 -14.66 -6.98 6.49
N GLY A 122 -13.70 -6.54 5.69
CA GLY A 122 -13.04 -5.24 5.82
C GLY A 122 -13.76 -4.09 5.12
N GLY A 123 -14.92 -4.29 4.48
CA GLY A 123 -15.67 -3.22 3.81
C GLY A 123 -15.13 -2.83 2.44
N ARG A 124 -15.81 -1.88 1.78
CA ARG A 124 -15.47 -1.43 0.42
C ARG A 124 -14.18 -0.60 0.35
N PRO A 125 -13.39 -0.69 -0.73
CA PRO A 125 -12.29 0.24 -0.96
C PRO A 125 -12.77 1.69 -1.06
N THR A 126 -12.43 2.49 -0.05
CA THR A 126 -12.76 3.93 0.00
C THR A 126 -11.66 4.81 -0.59
N GLY A 127 -10.62 4.21 -1.19
CA GLY A 127 -9.45 4.93 -1.71
C GLY A 127 -8.35 5.08 -0.67
N LEU A 128 -8.10 6.31 -0.20
CA LEU A 128 -7.03 6.63 0.74
C LEU A 128 -7.57 7.09 2.10
N LEU A 129 -6.91 6.69 3.17
CA LEU A 129 -6.99 7.34 4.49
C LEU A 129 -5.76 8.22 4.69
N TYR A 130 -5.91 9.31 5.43
CA TYR A 130 -4.82 10.22 5.77
C TYR A 130 -4.85 10.61 7.25
N SER A 131 -3.67 10.90 7.79
CA SER A 131 -3.45 11.44 9.13
C SER A 131 -2.36 12.50 9.06
N THR A 132 -2.47 13.55 9.87
CA THR A 132 -1.48 14.63 9.99
C THR A 132 -0.97 14.82 11.42
N ASP A 133 -1.34 13.91 12.32
CA ASP A 133 -1.03 13.97 13.75
C ASP A 133 -0.22 12.77 14.25
N GLY A 134 0.40 12.02 13.33
CA GLY A 134 1.18 10.83 13.65
C GLY A 134 0.31 9.59 13.84
N GLY A 135 -0.87 9.56 13.23
CA GLY A 135 -1.78 8.43 13.24
C GLY A 135 -2.72 8.38 14.44
N ALA A 136 -2.83 9.46 15.22
CA ALA A 136 -3.78 9.53 16.33
C ALA A 136 -5.21 9.60 15.80
N ASP A 137 -5.44 10.38 14.75
CA ASP A 137 -6.70 10.41 14.00
C ASP A 137 -6.47 10.12 12.51
N TRP A 138 -7.45 9.45 11.89
CA TRP A 138 -7.48 9.11 10.47
C TRP A 138 -8.79 9.55 9.83
N ALA A 139 -8.71 10.07 8.61
CA ALA A 139 -9.87 10.47 7.83
C ALA A 139 -9.74 10.04 6.35
N PRO A 140 -10.86 9.84 5.63
CA PRO A 140 -10.82 9.64 4.18
C PRO A 140 -10.24 10.86 3.45
N LEU A 141 -9.37 10.63 2.47
CA LEU A 141 -8.80 11.69 1.66
C LEU A 141 -9.77 12.05 0.53
N ALA A 142 -10.26 13.30 0.51
CA ALA A 142 -11.39 13.71 -0.33
C ALA A 142 -11.23 13.40 -1.83
N GLY A 143 -10.06 13.66 -2.40
CA GLY A 143 -9.79 13.42 -3.82
C GLY A 143 -9.70 11.94 -4.20
N ALA A 144 -9.55 11.03 -3.24
CA ALA A 144 -9.39 9.60 -3.50
C ALA A 144 -10.68 8.94 -4.05
N THR A 145 -11.79 9.67 -4.06
CA THR A 145 -13.02 9.24 -4.74
C THR A 145 -12.84 9.02 -6.24
N ALA A 146 -11.81 9.63 -6.86
CA ALA A 146 -11.43 9.40 -8.26
C ALA A 146 -11.13 7.93 -8.60
N PHE A 147 -10.75 7.13 -7.60
CA PHE A 147 -10.49 5.69 -7.70
C PHE A 147 -11.17 4.94 -6.54
N ALA A 148 -12.29 5.46 -6.04
CA ALA A 148 -13.14 4.70 -5.14
C ALA A 148 -13.57 3.37 -5.79
N ASP A 149 -13.82 2.39 -4.93
CA ASP A 149 -13.97 0.98 -5.26
C ASP A 149 -12.70 0.29 -5.79
N GLN A 150 -11.60 0.98 -6.12
CA GLN A 150 -10.34 0.32 -6.50
C GLN A 150 -9.45 -0.02 -5.31
N SER A 151 -8.76 -1.16 -5.37
CA SER A 151 -7.74 -1.49 -4.39
C SER A 151 -6.47 -0.64 -4.58
N VAL A 152 -6.11 0.13 -3.55
CA VAL A 152 -4.87 0.92 -3.53
C VAL A 152 -3.74 0.11 -2.88
N ILE A 153 -3.01 -0.62 -3.70
CA ILE A 153 -1.99 -1.58 -3.27
C ILE A 153 -0.60 -0.96 -3.06
N GLY A 154 -0.41 0.30 -3.48
CA GLY A 154 0.79 1.07 -3.20
C GLY A 154 0.46 2.55 -3.06
N VAL A 155 1.10 3.21 -2.10
CA VAL A 155 0.97 4.66 -1.90
C VAL A 155 2.33 5.26 -1.59
N ALA A 156 2.59 6.46 -2.11
CA ALA A 156 3.79 7.22 -1.80
C ALA A 156 3.45 8.72 -1.75
N ALA A 157 4.04 9.45 -0.81
CA ALA A 157 3.78 10.86 -0.62
C ALA A 157 5.05 11.67 -0.38
N ARG A 158 5.08 12.86 -0.99
CA ARG A 158 6.13 13.88 -0.88
C ARG A 158 5.45 15.26 -0.94
N GLY A 159 5.01 15.77 0.20
CA GLY A 159 4.37 17.06 0.35
C GLY A 159 3.04 17.09 -0.38
N GLN A 160 2.90 17.99 -1.35
CA GLN A 160 1.67 18.08 -2.13
C GLN A 160 1.51 16.94 -3.15
N THR A 161 2.58 16.18 -3.44
CA THR A 161 2.53 15.06 -4.37
C THR A 161 2.14 13.78 -3.63
N ILE A 162 1.03 13.18 -4.04
CA ILE A 162 0.59 11.85 -3.58
C ILE A 162 0.38 10.97 -4.81
N LEU A 163 1.02 9.80 -4.81
CA LEU A 163 0.87 8.77 -5.83
C LEU A 163 0.13 7.57 -5.25
N ALA A 164 -0.88 7.09 -5.97
CA ALA A 164 -1.69 5.93 -5.59
C ALA A 164 -1.69 4.89 -6.71
N ALA A 165 -1.04 3.76 -6.45
CA ALA A 165 -1.01 2.60 -7.33
C ALA A 165 -2.26 1.76 -7.11
N THR A 166 -3.10 1.69 -8.14
CA THR A 166 -4.37 0.96 -8.11
C THR A 166 -4.26 -0.33 -8.91
N PHE A 167 -4.93 -1.35 -8.40
CA PHE A 167 -5.00 -2.66 -9.00
C PHE A 167 -6.42 -3.17 -8.95
N GLU A 168 -7.09 -3.29 -10.10
CA GLU A 168 -8.27 -4.15 -10.25
C GLU A 168 -8.33 -4.82 -11.62
N GLU A 169 -7.87 -6.05 -11.71
CA GLU A 169 -8.59 -7.00 -12.54
C GLU A 169 -9.60 -7.69 -11.62
N ARG A 170 -10.90 -7.68 -12.00
CA ARG A 170 -11.85 -8.77 -11.69
C ARG A 170 -12.83 -8.59 -10.50
N ASP A 171 -13.46 -7.43 -10.34
CA ASP A 171 -14.83 -7.40 -9.79
C ASP A 171 -15.81 -6.68 -10.73
N PRO A 172 -16.63 -7.43 -11.50
CA PRO A 172 -17.61 -6.83 -12.42
C PRO A 172 -18.81 -6.18 -11.70
N THR A 173 -18.91 -6.26 -10.38
CA THR A 173 -19.97 -5.63 -9.57
C THR A 173 -19.60 -4.25 -9.04
N LEU A 174 -18.33 -3.85 -9.15
CA LEU A 174 -17.87 -2.52 -8.78
C LEU A 174 -18.13 -1.52 -9.90
N THR A 175 -18.79 -0.41 -9.54
CA THR A 175 -19.26 0.62 -10.48
C THR A 175 -18.12 1.31 -11.23
N GLN A 176 -16.92 1.40 -10.65
CA GLN A 176 -15.76 2.02 -11.28
C GLN A 176 -14.89 1.04 -12.07
N ALA A 177 -14.85 -0.24 -11.69
CA ALA A 177 -14.17 -1.29 -12.45
C ALA A 177 -14.72 -1.43 -13.89
N ASN A 178 -15.99 -1.05 -14.10
CA ASN A 178 -16.72 -1.17 -15.36
C ASN A 178 -16.64 0.07 -16.28
N ASN A 179 -15.96 1.15 -15.90
CA ASN A 179 -15.93 2.42 -16.65
C ASN A 179 -14.73 2.58 -17.59
N GLY A 180 -13.95 1.52 -17.84
CA GLY A 180 -12.84 1.53 -18.80
C GLY A 180 -11.50 2.07 -18.28
N ASN A 181 -11.44 2.55 -17.03
CA ASN A 181 -10.21 2.86 -16.29
C ASN A 181 -10.14 1.97 -15.04
N SER A 182 -9.81 0.69 -15.23
CA SER A 182 -9.91 -0.33 -14.17
C SER A 182 -8.65 -0.44 -13.30
N TYR A 183 -7.59 0.33 -13.59
CA TYR A 183 -6.30 0.25 -12.89
C TYR A 183 -5.33 1.34 -13.37
N GLY A 184 -4.26 1.55 -12.62
CA GLY A 184 -3.14 2.40 -13.02
C GLY A 184 -2.57 3.22 -11.87
N LEU A 185 -1.75 4.21 -12.20
CA LEU A 185 -1.16 5.13 -11.22
C LEU A 185 -1.95 6.44 -11.23
N TYR A 186 -2.50 6.83 -10.09
CA TYR A 186 -3.10 8.14 -9.90
C TYR A 186 -2.10 9.08 -9.23
N ILE A 187 -2.13 10.35 -9.62
CA ILE A 187 -1.31 11.42 -9.05
C ILE A 187 -2.20 12.56 -8.57
N SER A 188 -1.91 13.04 -7.37
CA SER A 188 -2.32 14.34 -6.86
C SER A 188 -1.09 15.24 -6.77
N THR A 189 -1.27 16.53 -7.07
CA THR A 189 -0.28 17.59 -6.86
C THR A 189 -0.80 18.70 -5.95
N ASP A 190 -1.94 18.46 -5.29
CA ASP A 190 -2.71 19.40 -4.46
C ASP A 190 -3.03 18.82 -3.08
N SER A 191 -2.09 18.03 -2.53
CA SER A 191 -2.20 17.38 -1.21
C SER A 191 -3.41 16.44 -1.07
N GLY A 192 -3.82 15.81 -2.17
CA GLY A 192 -4.92 14.85 -2.21
C GLY A 192 -6.32 15.47 -2.33
N SER A 193 -6.41 16.76 -2.66
CA SER A 193 -7.71 17.40 -2.92
C SER A 193 -8.33 16.87 -4.21
N SER A 194 -7.51 16.55 -5.22
CA SER A 194 -7.91 15.89 -6.45
C SER A 194 -6.84 14.93 -6.95
N PHE A 195 -7.26 13.94 -7.74
CA PHE A 195 -6.37 12.98 -8.37
C PHE A 195 -6.69 12.85 -9.86
N SER A 196 -5.64 12.70 -10.66
CA SER A 196 -5.72 12.39 -12.08
C SER A 196 -4.98 11.10 -12.38
N LEU A 197 -5.47 10.31 -13.32
CA LEU A 197 -4.74 9.13 -13.82
C LEU A 197 -3.49 9.61 -14.58
N VAL A 198 -2.34 9.03 -14.26
CA VAL A 198 -1.09 9.26 -15.00
C VAL A 198 -1.29 8.77 -16.45
N PRO A 199 -1.01 9.59 -17.47
CA PRO A 199 -1.26 9.23 -18.86
C PRO A 199 -0.58 7.92 -19.26
N THR A 200 -1.36 7.03 -19.88
CA THR A 200 -0.84 5.77 -20.42
C THR A 200 -0.42 5.93 -21.87
N CYS A 201 0.71 5.36 -22.26
CA CYS A 201 1.17 5.34 -23.64
C CYS A 201 2.22 4.24 -23.86
N SER A 202 2.34 3.78 -25.10
CA SER A 202 3.44 2.90 -25.51
C SER A 202 4.69 3.75 -25.76
N PRO A 203 5.88 3.40 -25.21
CA PRO A 203 7.12 4.10 -25.52
C PRO A 203 7.38 4.20 -27.04
N PRO A 204 8.00 5.29 -27.54
CA PRO A 204 8.64 6.38 -26.78
C PRO A 204 7.64 7.49 -26.43
N CYS A 205 7.32 7.62 -25.15
CA CYS A 205 6.46 8.66 -24.60
C CYS A 205 6.81 8.86 -23.12
N ALA A 206 6.32 9.95 -22.52
CA ALA A 206 6.63 10.32 -21.14
C ALA A 206 5.58 9.80 -20.13
N GLY A 207 4.97 8.65 -20.40
CA GLY A 207 3.92 8.04 -19.57
C GLY A 207 4.22 6.58 -19.25
N LEU A 208 3.24 5.90 -18.65
CA LEU A 208 3.33 4.48 -18.30
C LEU A 208 2.63 3.61 -19.34
N PRO A 209 3.00 2.34 -19.53
CA PRO A 209 2.15 1.39 -20.25
C PRO A 209 0.77 1.30 -19.58
N SER A 210 -0.26 0.99 -20.38
CA SER A 210 -1.56 0.66 -19.80
C SER A 210 -1.45 -0.63 -19.00
N GLY A 211 -1.90 -0.63 -17.74
CA GLY A 211 -1.81 -1.79 -16.88
C GLY A 211 -1.81 -1.43 -15.39
N PRO A 212 -2.04 -2.42 -14.52
CA PRO A 212 -1.90 -2.23 -13.08
C PRO A 212 -0.48 -1.86 -12.66
N VAL A 213 -0.39 -1.02 -11.63
CA VAL A 213 0.86 -0.74 -10.93
C VAL A 213 0.92 -1.60 -9.67
N THR A 214 1.83 -2.56 -9.66
CA THR A 214 1.90 -3.62 -8.63
C THR A 214 2.83 -3.28 -7.47
N ALA A 215 3.72 -2.30 -7.66
CA ALA A 215 4.55 -1.76 -6.60
C ALA A 215 4.83 -0.27 -6.89
N LEU A 216 4.90 0.53 -5.84
CA LEU A 216 5.20 1.95 -5.89
C LEU A 216 6.08 2.30 -4.70
N VAL A 217 7.24 2.89 -4.96
CA VAL A 217 8.17 3.32 -3.91
C VAL A 217 8.76 4.69 -4.24
N ALA A 218 8.95 5.51 -3.22
CA ALA A 218 9.78 6.71 -3.33
C ALA A 218 11.25 6.34 -3.11
N ASP A 219 12.18 7.06 -3.75
CA ASP A 219 13.59 6.97 -3.40
C ASP A 219 13.76 7.38 -1.92
N PRO A 220 14.45 6.61 -1.07
CA PRO A 220 14.60 6.96 0.35
C PRO A 220 15.56 8.14 0.59
N ASP A 221 16.42 8.49 -0.38
CA ASP A 221 17.35 9.60 -0.25
C ASP A 221 16.59 10.95 -0.25
N PRO A 222 16.74 11.79 0.79
CA PRO A 222 16.17 13.12 0.82
C PRO A 222 16.60 14.02 -0.36
N ALA A 223 17.80 13.80 -0.91
CA ALA A 223 18.30 14.51 -2.08
C ALA A 223 17.50 14.17 -3.35
N HIS A 224 16.82 13.02 -3.38
CA HIS A 224 16.01 12.52 -4.49
C HIS A 224 14.50 12.61 -4.20
N SER A 225 14.06 13.67 -3.52
CA SER A 225 12.65 13.88 -3.12
C SER A 225 11.62 13.88 -4.26
N LYS A 226 12.05 13.99 -5.51
CA LYS A 226 11.21 13.93 -6.71
C LYS A 226 11.25 12.59 -7.44
N THR A 227 12.01 11.62 -6.92
CA THR A 227 12.23 10.33 -7.55
C THR A 227 11.28 9.27 -7.00
N PHE A 228 10.58 8.59 -7.90
CA PHE A 228 9.72 7.45 -7.58
C PHE A 228 9.90 6.34 -8.60
N TYR A 229 9.63 5.12 -8.18
CA TYR A 229 9.66 3.92 -9.01
C TYR A 229 8.31 3.22 -8.97
N ALA A 230 7.85 2.75 -10.13
CA ALA A 230 6.59 2.04 -10.29
C ALA A 230 6.82 0.75 -11.08
N ALA A 231 6.37 -0.39 -10.54
CA ALA A 231 6.32 -1.65 -11.28
C ALA A 231 4.99 -1.74 -12.02
N VAL A 232 5.02 -1.84 -13.35
CA VAL A 232 3.84 -1.88 -14.22
C VAL A 232 3.75 -3.24 -14.88
N THR A 233 2.56 -3.83 -14.87
CA THR A 233 2.26 -5.06 -15.63
C THR A 233 1.37 -4.69 -16.81
N SER A 234 1.89 -4.77 -18.03
CA SER A 234 1.13 -4.48 -19.26
C SER A 234 0.41 -5.75 -19.74
N PRO A 235 -0.94 -5.79 -19.72
CA PRO A 235 -1.70 -6.97 -20.14
C PRO A 235 -1.72 -7.14 -21.67
N THR A 236 -1.52 -6.05 -22.42
CA THR A 236 -1.58 -6.06 -23.90
C THR A 236 -0.22 -6.25 -24.56
N ASP A 237 0.87 -5.87 -23.87
CA ASP A 237 2.24 -6.04 -24.36
C ASP A 237 3.17 -6.39 -23.20
N PRO A 238 3.43 -7.70 -22.96
CA PRO A 238 4.30 -8.15 -21.87
C PRO A 238 5.71 -7.59 -21.93
N THR A 239 6.22 -7.17 -23.09
CA THR A 239 7.57 -6.59 -23.23
C THR A 239 7.69 -5.22 -22.57
N GLN A 240 6.55 -4.54 -22.38
CA GLN A 240 6.45 -3.26 -21.66
C GLN A 240 6.22 -3.44 -20.16
N SER A 241 6.03 -4.66 -19.67
CA SER A 241 6.02 -4.91 -18.23
C SER A 241 7.42 -4.67 -17.65
N GLY A 242 7.48 -4.00 -16.50
CA GLY A 242 8.76 -3.63 -15.92
C GLY A 242 8.68 -2.54 -14.85
N VAL A 243 9.84 -2.05 -14.45
CA VAL A 243 10.01 -0.92 -13.54
C VAL A 243 10.20 0.35 -14.35
N TYR A 244 9.46 1.38 -13.98
CA TYR A 244 9.54 2.73 -14.52
C TYR A 244 9.99 3.70 -13.43
N VAL A 245 10.67 4.77 -13.81
CA VAL A 245 11.16 5.80 -12.91
C VAL A 245 10.72 7.19 -13.36
N THR A 246 10.39 8.03 -12.39
CA THR A 246 10.22 9.48 -12.54
C THR A 246 11.29 10.19 -11.71
N HIS A 247 11.71 11.37 -12.15
CA HIS A 247 12.56 12.30 -11.38
C HIS A 247 11.93 13.68 -11.23
N ASP A 248 10.64 13.81 -11.54
CA ASP A 248 9.87 15.04 -11.54
C ASP A 248 8.53 14.89 -10.84
N SER A 249 8.54 14.13 -9.75
CA SER A 249 7.39 13.93 -8.87
C SER A 249 6.19 13.26 -9.56
N GLY A 250 6.46 12.36 -10.51
CA GLY A 250 5.43 11.56 -11.18
C GLY A 250 4.79 12.21 -12.40
N ALA A 251 5.28 13.39 -12.84
CA ALA A 251 4.79 14.06 -14.04
C ALA A 251 5.17 13.30 -15.32
N HIS A 252 6.40 12.76 -15.37
CA HIS A 252 6.89 11.99 -16.50
C HIS A 252 7.58 10.70 -16.04
N TRP A 253 7.34 9.62 -16.78
CA TRP A 253 7.87 8.29 -16.49
C TRP A 253 8.72 7.77 -17.64
N LYS A 254 9.79 7.04 -17.30
CA LYS A 254 10.70 6.39 -18.25
C LYS A 254 10.96 4.93 -17.85
N PRO A 255 11.17 4.03 -18.82
CA PRO A 255 11.61 2.67 -18.52
C PRO A 255 12.91 2.67 -17.72
N PHE A 256 12.97 1.87 -16.66
CA PHE A 256 14.18 1.61 -15.88
C PHE A 256 14.66 0.17 -16.08
N PHE A 257 13.76 -0.80 -15.90
CA PHE A 257 13.98 -2.22 -16.21
C PHE A 257 12.75 -2.81 -16.90
N THR A 258 12.83 -3.19 -18.16
CA THR A 258 11.74 -3.85 -18.92
C THR A 258 12.22 -5.16 -19.55
N GLY A 259 11.31 -5.95 -20.12
CA GLY A 259 11.67 -7.17 -20.85
C GLY A 259 12.64 -6.96 -22.03
N SER A 260 12.85 -5.72 -22.47
CA SER A 260 13.85 -5.35 -23.49
C SER A 260 15.21 -4.93 -22.92
N THR A 261 15.33 -4.68 -21.62
CA THR A 261 16.60 -4.33 -20.97
C THR A 261 17.26 -5.58 -20.42
N THR A 262 18.30 -6.08 -21.09
CA THR A 262 19.17 -7.11 -20.53
C THR A 262 19.96 -6.54 -19.36
N VAL A 263 19.87 -7.18 -18.18
CA VAL A 263 20.77 -6.94 -17.06
C VAL A 263 22.12 -7.55 -17.43
N ASN A 264 22.97 -6.79 -18.11
CA ASN A 264 24.39 -7.09 -18.24
C ASN A 264 25.18 -6.00 -17.50
N GLY A 265 25.68 -6.38 -16.32
CA GLY A 265 26.62 -5.63 -15.50
C GLY A 265 27.24 -6.55 -14.48
#